data_AF-A0A662KKA5-F1
#
_entry.id   AF-A0A662KKA5-F1
#
_cell.length_a   1.000
_cell.length_b   1.000
_cell.length_c   1.000
_cell.angle_alpha   90.00
_cell.angle_beta   90.00
_cell.angle_gamma   90.00
#
_symmetry.space_group_name_H-M   'P 1'
#
loop_
_entity.id
_entity.type
_entity.pdbx_description
1 polymer ?
#
loop_
_entity_poly.entity_id
_entity_poly.type
_entity_poly.pdbx_seq_one_letter_code
_entity_poly.pdbx_strand_id
1 'polypeptide(L)'
;MTMGRKRRWIQDAIRHPGALSRQLGIPVEEDIPITLLRKIKNAEIGDVIRNPTKTGKRRITVTNKLKKRAVLALTLRELRRKKR
;
A
#
# COMPACT_ATOMS: atom_id res chain seq x y z
N MET A 1 10.61 -35.30 -0.49
CA MET A 1 10.08 -34.10 0.19
C MET A 1 10.16 -32.90 -0.76
N THR A 2 9.13 -32.63 -1.55
CA THR A 2 9.03 -31.41 -2.35
C THR A 2 8.80 -30.22 -1.42
N MET A 3 9.77 -29.33 -1.29
CA MET A 3 9.60 -28.05 -0.60
C MET A 3 8.38 -27.33 -1.19
N GLY A 4 7.27 -27.33 -0.45
CA GLY A 4 6.06 -26.62 -0.84
C GLY A 4 6.41 -25.17 -1.15
N ARG A 5 6.19 -24.73 -2.40
CA ARG A 5 6.49 -23.38 -2.85
C ARG A 5 5.85 -22.39 -1.88
N LYS A 6 6.65 -21.68 -1.07
CA LYS A 6 6.20 -20.55 -0.23
C LYS A 6 5.29 -19.68 -1.11
N ARG A 7 3.99 -19.64 -0.80
CA ARG A 7 3.04 -18.73 -1.47
C ARG A 7 3.62 -17.32 -1.37
N ARG A 8 4.05 -16.74 -2.49
CA ARG A 8 4.73 -15.45 -2.48
C ARG A 8 3.63 -14.40 -2.30
N TRP A 9 3.46 -13.91 -1.08
CA TRP A 9 2.40 -12.94 -0.72
C TRP A 9 2.35 -11.71 -1.65
N ILE A 10 3.48 -11.34 -2.26
CA ILE A 10 3.58 -10.28 -3.27
C ILE A 10 2.80 -10.65 -4.54
N GLN A 11 2.92 -11.89 -5.02
CA GLN A 11 2.19 -12.39 -6.20
C GLN A 11 0.69 -12.34 -5.94
N ASP A 12 0.24 -12.79 -4.76
CA ASP A 12 -1.16 -12.71 -4.37
C ASP A 12 -1.65 -11.26 -4.22
N ALA A 13 -0.81 -10.35 -3.73
CA ALA A 13 -1.15 -8.93 -3.61
C ALA A 13 -1.32 -8.25 -4.99
N ILE A 14 -0.51 -8.61 -5.98
CA ILE A 14 -0.58 -8.06 -7.34
C ILE A 14 -1.82 -8.57 -8.09
N ARG A 15 -2.35 -9.76 -7.78
CA ARG A 15 -3.57 -10.33 -8.39
C ARG A 15 -4.85 -9.53 -8.08
N HIS A 16 -4.81 -8.57 -7.17
CA HIS A 16 -5.97 -7.78 -6.77
C HIS A 16 -5.73 -6.28 -7.02
N PRO A 17 -5.79 -5.83 -8.29
CA PRO A 17 -5.61 -4.43 -8.63
C PRO A 17 -6.63 -3.54 -7.89
N GLY A 18 -6.21 -2.31 -7.59
CA GLY A 18 -7.01 -1.32 -6.88
C GLY A 18 -7.35 -1.67 -5.42
N ALA A 19 -6.84 -2.77 -4.85
CA ALA A 19 -7.17 -3.15 -3.47
C ALA A 19 -6.66 -2.13 -2.43
N LEU A 20 -5.53 -1.47 -2.68
CA LEU A 20 -5.02 -0.40 -1.83
C LEU A 20 -5.84 0.89 -2.01
N SER A 21 -6.18 1.27 -3.25
CA SER A 21 -7.01 2.45 -3.54
C SER A 21 -8.37 2.35 -2.84
N ARG A 22 -9.07 1.22 -3.01
CA ARG A 22 -10.33 0.92 -2.31
C ARG A 22 -10.19 0.96 -0.78
N GLN A 23 -9.10 0.42 -0.25
CA GLN A 23 -8.84 0.45 1.20
C GLN A 23 -8.70 1.89 1.73
N LEU A 24 -8.06 2.77 0.96
CA LEU A 24 -7.83 4.18 1.26
C LEU A 24 -9.01 5.08 0.87
N GLY A 25 -10.01 4.57 0.15
CA GLY A 25 -11.12 5.36 -0.40
C GLY A 25 -10.69 6.28 -1.55
N ILE A 26 -9.61 5.95 -2.24
CA ILE A 26 -9.10 6.68 -3.41
C ILE A 26 -9.63 5.96 -4.66
N PRO A 27 -10.13 6.69 -5.69
CA PRO A 27 -10.49 6.09 -6.97
C PRO A 27 -9.35 5.22 -7.55
N VAL A 28 -9.68 4.15 -8.26
CA VAL A 28 -8.65 3.21 -8.75
C VAL A 28 -7.87 3.81 -9.92
N GLU A 29 -8.51 4.73 -10.64
CA GLU A 29 -8.01 5.50 -11.77
C GLU A 29 -7.04 6.60 -11.32
N GLU A 30 -7.13 7.02 -10.05
CA GLU A 30 -6.26 8.04 -9.47
C GLU A 30 -5.00 7.44 -8.83
N ASP A 31 -3.88 8.14 -9.01
CA ASP A 31 -2.64 7.78 -8.36
C ASP A 31 -2.72 8.02 -6.85
N ILE A 32 -2.34 7.00 -6.07
CA ILE A 32 -2.24 7.14 -4.61
C ILE A 32 -1.07 8.08 -4.28
N PRO A 33 -1.30 9.18 -3.53
CA PRO A 33 -0.25 10.15 -3.22
C PRO A 33 0.94 9.54 -2.49
N ILE A 34 2.17 9.86 -2.94
CA ILE A 34 3.42 9.42 -2.28
C ILE A 34 3.47 9.81 -0.80
N THR A 35 3.00 11.02 -0.49
CA THR A 35 3.02 11.59 0.86
C THR A 35 2.16 10.77 1.81
N LEU A 36 0.99 10.33 1.36
CA LEU A 36 0.12 9.42 2.12
C LEU A 36 0.79 8.06 2.34
N LEU A 37 1.36 7.45 1.30
CA LEU A 37 2.06 6.16 1.41
C LEU A 37 3.23 6.22 2.41
N ARG A 38 4.04 7.28 2.35
CA ARG A 38 5.15 7.51 3.29
C ARG A 38 4.65 7.70 4.71
N LYS A 39 3.56 8.43 4.91
CA LYS A 39 2.96 8.62 6.24
C LYS A 39 2.49 7.29 6.84
N ILE A 40 1.84 6.44 6.04
CA ILE A 40 1.43 5.09 6.46
C ILE A 40 2.64 4.21 6.79
N LYS A 41 3.71 4.27 5.98
CA LYS A 41 4.95 3.51 6.23
C LYS A 41 5.56 3.87 7.58
N ASN A 42 5.62 5.16 7.90
CA ASN A 42 6.32 5.68 9.07
C ASN A 42 5.51 5.57 10.37
N ALA A 43 4.18 5.50 10.30
CA ALA A 43 3.32 5.32 11.47
C ALA A 43 3.42 3.92 12.07
N GLU A 44 3.19 3.78 13.38
CA GLU A 44 3.19 2.50 14.07
C GLU A 44 1.91 1.72 13.78
N ILE A 45 1.95 0.40 14.00
CA ILE A 45 0.77 -0.44 13.80
C ILE A 45 -0.18 -0.20 14.97
N GLY A 46 -1.43 0.14 14.67
CA GLY A 46 -2.44 0.54 15.65
C GLY A 46 -2.74 2.04 15.60
N ASP A 47 -1.81 2.85 15.09
CA ASP A 47 -1.99 4.30 15.02
C ASP A 47 -3.16 4.72 14.12
N VAL A 48 -3.80 5.83 14.47
CA VAL A 48 -4.77 6.51 13.61
C VAL A 48 -4.11 7.75 13.01
N ILE A 49 -3.73 7.68 11.74
CA ILE A 49 -3.13 8.82 11.04
C ILE A 49 -4.19 9.73 10.43
N ARG A 50 -3.93 11.04 10.43
CA ARG A 50 -4.67 12.01 9.60
C ARG A 50 -4.06 12.03 8.19
N ASN A 51 -4.88 11.80 7.17
CA ASN A 51 -4.46 11.87 5.78
C ASN A 51 -3.97 13.30 5.45
N PRO A 52 -2.73 13.47 4.96
CA PRO A 52 -2.18 14.78 4.65
C PRO A 52 -2.69 15.35 3.31
N THR A 53 -3.52 14.60 2.59
CA THR A 53 -4.05 14.96 1.27
C THR A 53 -5.56 15.11 1.29
N LYS A 54 -6.12 15.69 0.23
CA LYS A 54 -7.57 15.88 0.05
C LYS A 54 -8.28 14.64 -0.48
N THR A 55 -7.54 13.66 -1.01
CA THR A 55 -8.10 12.48 -1.67
C THR A 55 -8.16 11.29 -0.71
N GLY A 56 -9.30 10.60 -0.67
CA GLY A 56 -9.51 9.42 0.16
C GLY A 56 -9.90 9.72 1.61
N LYS A 57 -9.80 8.69 2.45
CA LYS A 57 -10.23 8.74 3.86
C LYS A 57 -9.43 9.77 4.65
N ARG A 58 -10.11 10.59 5.47
CA ARG A 58 -9.49 11.62 6.32
C ARG A 58 -8.69 11.06 7.49
N ARG A 59 -9.17 9.99 8.12
CA ARG A 59 -8.51 9.29 9.23
C ARG A 59 -8.37 7.82 8.87
N ILE A 60 -7.21 7.24 9.14
CA ILE A 60 -6.87 5.88 8.71
C ILE A 60 -6.16 5.15 9.84
N THR A 61 -6.71 4.02 10.27
CA THR A 61 -6.05 3.11 11.20
C THR A 61 -4.98 2.29 10.47
N VAL A 62 -3.76 2.32 11.00
CA VAL A 62 -2.60 1.66 10.42
C VAL A 62 -2.60 0.20 10.84
N THR A 63 -3.17 -0.65 10.00
CA THR A 63 -3.13 -2.10 10.19
C THR A 63 -1.88 -2.71 9.56
N ASN A 64 -1.49 -3.90 10.02
CA ASN A 64 -0.44 -4.71 9.40
C ASN A 64 -0.63 -4.86 7.88
N LYS A 65 -1.86 -5.15 7.44
CA LYS A 65 -2.21 -5.31 6.02
C LYS A 65 -2.04 -4.01 5.24
N LEU A 66 -2.47 -2.88 5.82
CA LEU A 66 -2.33 -1.56 5.19
C LEU A 66 -0.85 -1.20 5.03
N LYS A 67 -0.04 -1.34 6.08
CA LYS A 67 1.38 -0.99 6.07
C LYS A 67 2.15 -1.83 5.05
N LYS A 68 1.92 -3.15 5.00
CA LYS A 68 2.51 -4.05 3.98
C LYS A 68 2.18 -3.60 2.55
N ARG A 69 0.92 -3.24 2.28
CA ARG A 69 0.48 -2.75 0.97
C ARG A 69 1.11 -1.40 0.61
N ALA A 70 1.19 -0.48 1.56
CA ALA A 70 1.81 0.83 1.34
C ALA A 70 3.30 0.71 1.04
N VAL A 71 4.02 -0.15 1.77
CA VAL A 71 5.43 -0.46 1.50
C VAL A 71 5.60 -1.06 0.11
N LEU A 72 4.80 -2.08 -0.24
CA LEU A 72 4.86 -2.69 -1.56
C LEU A 72 4.63 -1.65 -2.68
N ALA A 73 3.64 -0.79 -2.54
CA ALA A 73 3.35 0.26 -3.53
C ALA A 73 4.54 1.23 -3.71
N LEU A 74 5.21 1.62 -2.61
CA LEU A 74 6.43 2.43 -2.67
C LEU A 74 7.55 1.70 -3.41
N THR A 75 7.81 0.44 -3.06
CA THR A 75 8.84 -0.40 -3.69
C THR A 75 8.58 -0.57 -5.20
N LEU A 76 7.36 -0.92 -5.60
CA LEU A 76 7.00 -1.09 -7.01
C LEU A 76 7.21 0.20 -7.80
N ARG A 77 6.88 1.36 -7.22
CA ARG A 77 7.11 2.64 -7.88
C ARG A 77 8.59 2.99 -8.00
N GLU A 78 9.41 2.68 -7.00
CA GLU A 78 10.86 2.88 -7.06
C GLU A 78 11.50 1.99 -8.12
N LEU A 79 11.09 0.71 -8.20
CA LEU A 79 11.53 -0.19 -9.26
C LEU A 79 11.14 0.33 -10.65
N ARG A 80 9.91 0.84 -10.81
CA ARG A 80 9.46 1.48 -12.05
C ARG A 80 10.32 2.69 -12.43
N ARG A 81 10.72 3.49 -11.45
CA ARG A 81 11.60 4.66 -11.66
C ARG A 81 13.01 4.26 -12.06
N LYS A 82 13.59 3.23 -11.44
CA LYS A 82 14.93 2.74 -11.78
C LYS A 82 15.01 2.07 -13.16
N LYS A 83 13.90 1.51 -13.63
CA LYS A 83 13.80 0.90 -14.96
C LYS A 83 13.75 1.95 -16.09
N ARG A 84 13.37 3.18 -15.76
CA ARG A 84 13.23 4.29 -16.71
C ARG A 84 14.50 5.12 -16.72
#